data_AF-A0A9E5HXD0-F1
#
_entry.id   AF-A0A9E5HXD0-F1
#
_cell.length_a   1.000
_cell.length_b   1.000
_cell.length_c   1.000
_cell.angle_alpha   90.00
_cell.angle_beta   90.00
_cell.angle_gamma   90.00
#
_symmetry.space_group_name_H-M   'P 1'
#
loop_
_entity.id
_entity.type
_entity.pdbx_description
1 polymer ?
#
loop_
_entity_poly.entity_id
_entity_poly.type
_entity_poly.pdbx_seq_one_letter_code
_entity_poly.pdbx_strand_id
1 'polypeptide(L)'
;MRAFAASTAVVDVTGANLTIAYLVLGVAVVALAIAYGLRAQVLAQGEGTANMKEIAEAVQEGAAAYLTRQFRTLSYFVAIVFALLFALPGDMDVKIGRSIFFIVGAAFSAFVGYNGMWLAVRANVRVAEAARNGSAPKAVEIAFRTGGVVGMLTVGLGLFGAAIVVVLYKSDAPSVLEGFGFGAAMLAMFMRVGGGIFTKAADVGADLGDCAGMAADLFESYAVTLVAALILGKAAFGEAGLIYPLIVPAIGIITAIIGIFLTRLRSTDKSAMSAINRSFYTSALISAVLVGLATFTYLEDNFKAFDGVSDAIKNETGNPRVLALGSVIIGIVLAAAIQMLTGFFTEVGKRPVNDVAASSKTGPATVILAGVSVGFESAVYSALLIAAAVFGSFLLGGGSVILSLFAVALAGTGLLTTVGVIVAMDTFGPISDNAQGIAEMSGDVKGEGAKILTSLDAVGNTTKAITKGIAIATAVLAATALFGAF
;
A
#
# COMPACT_ATOMS: atom_id res chain seq x y z
N MET A 1 -15.33 24.22 -8.08
CA MET A 1 -15.54 25.12 -6.91
C MET A 1 -16.93 25.78 -6.76
N ARG A 2 -17.91 25.67 -7.68
CA ARG A 2 -19.24 26.32 -7.49
C ARG A 2 -20.48 25.52 -7.96
N ALA A 3 -20.47 24.20 -7.88
CA ALA A 3 -21.65 23.40 -8.25
C ALA A 3 -22.32 22.62 -7.11
N PHE A 4 -21.72 22.54 -5.91
CA PHE A 4 -22.27 21.75 -4.78
C PHE A 4 -22.43 22.54 -3.47
N ALA A 5 -22.42 23.87 -3.51
CA ALA A 5 -22.66 24.70 -2.33
C ALA A 5 -24.18 24.84 -2.04
N ALA A 6 -24.81 23.75 -1.61
CA ALA A 6 -26.08 23.79 -0.90
C ALA A 6 -25.82 23.45 0.57
N SER A 7 -25.97 24.45 1.43
CA SER A 7 -25.89 24.45 2.90
C SER A 7 -25.39 23.15 3.55
N THR A 8 -24.08 22.96 3.62
CA THR A 8 -23.48 21.99 4.53
C THR A 8 -23.55 22.57 5.94
N ALA A 9 -24.43 22.03 6.78
CA ALA A 9 -24.37 22.27 8.22
C ALA A 9 -22.96 21.94 8.73
N VAL A 10 -22.46 22.70 9.70
CA VAL A 10 -21.16 22.46 10.33
C VAL A 10 -21.22 21.10 11.03
N VAL A 11 -20.63 20.08 10.41
CA VAL A 11 -20.56 18.71 10.94
C VAL A 11 -19.43 18.67 11.98
N ASP A 12 -19.78 18.84 13.24
CA ASP A 12 -18.81 18.82 14.33
C ASP A 12 -18.61 17.38 14.82
N VAL A 13 -17.40 16.83 14.74
CA VAL A 13 -17.12 15.47 15.23
C VAL A 13 -17.22 15.48 16.76
N THR A 14 -18.25 14.86 17.33
CA THR A 14 -18.54 14.93 18.77
C THR A 14 -18.85 13.57 19.39
N GLY A 15 -18.64 13.46 20.71
CA GLY A 15 -19.02 12.28 21.50
C GLY A 15 -18.37 10.96 21.06
N ALA A 16 -19.20 9.99 20.65
CA ALA A 16 -18.77 8.63 20.31
C ALA A 16 -17.84 8.57 19.09
N ASN A 17 -18.06 9.43 18.09
CA ASN A 17 -17.26 9.47 16.87
C ASN A 17 -15.83 9.97 17.11
N LEU A 18 -15.67 10.95 18.00
CA LEU A 18 -14.36 11.41 18.47
C LEU A 18 -13.64 10.29 19.23
N THR A 19 -14.36 9.52 20.04
CA THR A 19 -13.81 8.36 20.76
C THR A 19 -13.30 7.29 19.80
N ILE A 20 -14.05 7.02 18.72
CA ILE A 20 -13.62 6.09 17.67
C ILE A 20 -12.39 6.61 16.94
N ALA A 21 -12.31 7.90 16.63
CA ALA A 21 -11.12 8.50 16.04
C ALA A 21 -9.87 8.31 16.93
N TYR A 22 -10.02 8.46 18.26
CA TYR A 22 -8.94 8.15 19.21
C TYR A 22 -8.60 6.65 19.27
N LEU A 23 -9.59 5.76 19.17
CA LEU A 23 -9.32 4.32 19.08
C LEU A 23 -8.54 3.97 17.81
N VAL A 24 -8.90 4.58 16.68
CA VAL A 24 -8.16 4.44 15.40
C VAL A 24 -6.72 4.92 15.55
N LEU A 25 -6.49 6.06 16.23
CA LEU A 25 -5.14 6.52 16.57
C LEU A 25 -4.39 5.51 17.43
N GLY A 26 -5.05 4.91 18.42
CA GLY A 26 -4.48 3.83 19.24
C GLY A 26 -4.04 2.63 18.38
N VAL A 27 -4.89 2.19 17.45
CA VAL A 27 -4.55 1.09 16.52
C VAL A 27 -3.36 1.46 15.63
N ALA A 28 -3.31 2.70 15.13
CA ALA A 28 -2.18 3.18 14.33
C ALA A 28 -0.87 3.17 15.13
N VAL A 29 -0.89 3.60 16.39
CA VAL A 29 0.30 3.55 17.29
C VAL A 29 0.71 2.11 17.57
N VAL A 30 -0.24 1.18 17.78
CA VAL A 30 0.04 -0.25 17.94
C VAL A 30 0.73 -0.81 16.70
N ALA A 31 0.33 -0.41 15.49
CA ALA A 31 1.00 -0.81 14.26
C ALA A 31 2.49 -0.39 14.25
N LEU A 32 2.78 0.85 14.66
CA LEU A 32 4.15 1.37 14.75
C LEU A 32 4.97 0.62 15.81
N ALA A 33 4.36 0.29 16.95
CA ALA A 33 5.00 -0.51 17.99
C ALA A 33 5.35 -1.93 17.50
N ILE A 34 4.44 -2.56 16.74
CA ILE A 34 4.69 -3.87 16.12
C ILE A 34 5.79 -3.77 15.05
N ALA A 35 5.81 -2.70 14.26
CA ALA A 35 6.89 -2.45 13.29
C ALA A 35 8.26 -2.42 14.00
N TYR A 36 8.35 -1.75 15.16
CA TYR A 36 9.58 -1.73 15.96
C TYR A 36 9.95 -3.12 16.51
N GLY A 37 8.97 -3.88 16.99
CA GLY A 37 9.17 -5.26 17.45
C GLY A 37 9.67 -6.20 16.34
N LEU A 38 9.06 -6.14 15.15
CA LEU A 38 9.47 -6.91 13.98
C LEU A 38 10.88 -6.51 13.52
N ARG A 39 11.21 -5.21 13.53
CA ARG A 39 12.56 -4.71 13.24
C ARG A 39 13.61 -5.33 14.16
N ALA A 40 13.34 -5.37 15.47
CA ALA A 40 14.24 -5.97 16.44
C ALA A 40 14.47 -7.47 16.17
N GLN A 41 13.42 -8.20 15.79
CA GLN A 41 13.52 -9.63 15.44
C GLN A 41 14.37 -9.89 14.18
N VAL A 42 14.29 -9.01 13.18
CA VAL A 42 15.10 -9.11 11.96
C VAL A 42 16.57 -8.83 12.29
N LEU A 43 16.85 -7.73 13.02
CA LEU A 43 18.22 -7.34 13.34
C LEU A 43 18.95 -8.33 14.25
N ALA A 44 18.21 -9.07 15.07
CA ALA A 44 18.76 -10.14 15.92
C ALA A 44 19.27 -11.36 15.13
N GLN A 45 18.96 -11.49 13.84
CA GLN A 45 19.49 -12.58 13.00
C GLN A 45 20.95 -12.35 12.61
N GLY A 46 21.69 -13.45 12.45
CA GLY A 46 23.11 -13.43 12.08
C GLY A 46 23.36 -12.90 10.67
N GLU A 47 24.51 -12.23 10.50
CA GLU A 47 24.93 -11.55 9.27
C GLU A 47 25.91 -12.38 8.40
N GLY A 48 26.08 -13.65 8.70
CA GLY A 48 26.91 -14.57 7.90
C GLY A 48 28.43 -14.34 7.99
N THR A 49 29.13 -14.62 6.90
CA THR A 49 30.60 -14.61 6.81
C THR A 49 31.17 -13.20 6.73
N ALA A 50 32.50 -13.08 6.88
CA ALA A 50 33.19 -11.81 6.69
C ALA A 50 32.99 -11.24 5.27
N ASN A 51 33.12 -12.09 4.24
CA ASN A 51 32.93 -11.67 2.85
C ASN A 51 31.50 -11.16 2.58
N MET A 52 30.49 -11.86 3.10
CA MET A 52 29.10 -11.44 2.98
C MET A 52 28.84 -10.08 3.65
N LYS A 53 29.45 -9.84 4.82
CA LYS A 53 29.35 -8.57 5.54
C LYS A 53 30.00 -7.42 4.78
N GLU A 54 31.20 -7.63 4.24
CA GLU A 54 31.91 -6.62 3.47
C GLU A 54 31.09 -6.15 2.24
N ILE A 55 30.50 -7.11 1.51
CA ILE A 55 29.61 -6.81 0.38
C ILE A 55 28.37 -6.05 0.86
N ALA A 56 27.74 -6.51 1.95
CA ALA A 56 26.55 -5.87 2.49
C ALA A 56 26.82 -4.44 2.98
N GLU A 57 27.99 -4.17 3.57
CA GLU A 57 28.41 -2.83 3.99
C GLU A 57 28.57 -1.88 2.79
N ALA A 58 29.18 -2.36 1.70
CA ALA A 58 29.29 -1.58 0.46
C ALA A 58 27.92 -1.22 -0.13
N VAL A 59 26.97 -2.16 -0.15
CA VAL A 59 25.58 -1.92 -0.58
C VAL A 59 24.89 -0.90 0.34
N GLN A 60 25.09 -1.02 1.66
CA GLN A 60 24.53 -0.08 2.64
C GLN A 60 25.07 1.34 2.47
N GLU A 61 26.37 1.50 2.20
CA GLU A 61 26.98 2.80 1.96
C GLU A 61 26.43 3.45 0.68
N GLY A 62 26.39 2.69 -0.43
CA GLY A 62 25.84 3.17 -1.69
C GLY A 62 24.38 3.61 -1.56
N ALA A 63 23.58 2.82 -0.84
CA ALA A 63 22.18 3.13 -0.60
C ALA A 63 21.99 4.40 0.24
N ALA A 64 22.77 4.57 1.31
CA ALA A 64 22.71 5.75 2.17
C ALA A 64 23.17 7.03 1.44
N ALA A 65 24.23 6.93 0.64
CA ALA A 65 24.75 8.06 -0.15
C ALA A 65 23.72 8.55 -1.17
N TYR A 66 23.03 7.63 -1.84
CA TYR A 66 21.96 7.94 -2.78
C TYR A 66 20.80 8.68 -2.11
N LEU A 67 20.21 8.13 -1.03
CA LEU A 67 19.07 8.77 -0.36
C LEU A 67 19.43 10.15 0.18
N THR A 68 20.63 10.30 0.73
CA THR A 68 21.09 11.59 1.25
C THR A 68 21.12 12.64 0.14
N ARG A 69 21.62 12.29 -1.05
CA ARG A 69 21.58 13.20 -2.22
C ARG A 69 20.15 13.47 -2.68
N GLN A 70 19.31 12.44 -2.75
CA GLN A 70 17.94 12.57 -3.21
C GLN A 70 17.10 13.48 -2.30
N PHE A 71 17.14 13.25 -0.99
CA PHE A 71 16.42 14.05 0.00
C PHE A 71 16.91 15.49 0.09
N ARG A 72 18.21 15.74 -0.07
CA ARG A 72 18.75 17.10 -0.12
C ARG A 72 18.20 17.89 -1.31
N THR A 73 18.06 17.26 -2.46
CA THR A 73 17.47 17.92 -3.64
C THR A 73 15.96 18.13 -3.44
N LEU A 74 15.27 17.10 -2.93
CA LEU A 74 13.83 17.14 -2.66
C LEU A 74 13.44 18.23 -1.65
N SER A 75 14.27 18.51 -0.64
CA SER A 75 13.93 19.51 0.37
C SER A 75 13.74 20.92 -0.22
N TYR A 76 14.49 21.27 -1.27
CA TYR A 76 14.28 22.55 -1.97
C TYR A 76 12.92 22.60 -2.66
N PHE A 77 12.53 21.50 -3.31
CA PHE A 77 11.24 21.41 -3.99
C PHE A 77 10.07 21.43 -3.00
N VAL A 78 10.18 20.70 -1.88
CA VAL A 78 9.20 20.72 -0.78
C VAL A 78 9.01 22.14 -0.26
N ALA A 79 10.09 22.90 -0.03
CA ALA A 79 10.01 24.27 0.45
C ALA A 79 9.31 25.22 -0.54
N ILE A 80 9.57 25.06 -1.85
CA ILE A 80 8.91 25.84 -2.90
C ILE A 80 7.41 25.53 -2.94
N VAL A 81 7.04 24.26 -2.96
CA VAL A 81 5.63 23.84 -3.01
C VAL A 81 4.88 24.25 -1.75
N PHE A 82 5.51 24.18 -0.57
CA PHE A 82 4.95 24.71 0.67
C PHE A 82 4.58 26.20 0.53
N ALA A 83 5.49 27.03 0.01
CA ALA A 83 5.23 28.46 -0.20
C ALA A 83 4.08 28.69 -1.19
N LEU A 84 4.00 27.89 -2.26
CA LEU A 84 2.90 27.96 -3.22
C LEU A 84 1.55 27.57 -2.61
N LEU A 85 1.51 26.49 -1.82
CA LEU A 85 0.29 26.06 -1.12
C LEU A 85 -0.18 27.08 -0.08
N PHE A 86 0.76 27.77 0.57
CA PHE A 86 0.45 28.84 1.50
C PHE A 86 -0.10 30.10 0.79
N ALA A 87 0.38 30.38 -0.42
CA ALA A 87 -0.08 31.50 -1.23
C ALA A 87 -1.49 31.32 -1.84
N LEU A 88 -1.97 30.07 -1.95
CA LEU A 88 -3.31 29.77 -2.48
C LEU A 88 -4.43 30.36 -1.60
N PRO A 89 -5.55 30.84 -2.20
CA PRO A 89 -6.66 31.43 -1.45
C PRO A 89 -7.36 30.42 -0.52
N GLY A 90 -7.92 30.93 0.59
CA GLY A 90 -8.52 30.13 1.67
C GLY A 90 -8.49 30.87 3.02
N ASP A 91 -9.23 30.36 4.00
CA ASP A 91 -9.20 30.85 5.38
C ASP A 91 -7.83 30.59 6.03
N MET A 92 -7.41 31.45 6.95
CA MET A 92 -6.05 31.42 7.51
C MET A 92 -5.73 30.08 8.17
N ASP A 93 -6.68 29.51 8.92
CA ASP A 93 -6.50 28.24 9.61
C ASP A 93 -6.38 27.05 8.65
N VAL A 94 -7.19 27.03 7.59
CA VAL A 94 -7.14 25.98 6.55
C VAL A 94 -5.88 26.10 5.70
N LYS A 95 -5.43 27.32 5.39
CA LYS A 95 -4.17 27.56 4.68
C LYS A 95 -2.97 27.03 5.45
N ILE A 96 -2.87 27.40 6.73
CA ILE A 96 -1.79 26.95 7.61
C ILE A 96 -1.86 25.42 7.76
N GLY A 97 -3.06 24.89 8.02
CA GLY A 97 -3.30 23.45 8.12
C GLY A 97 -2.83 22.69 6.88
N ARG A 98 -3.32 23.05 5.70
CA ARG A 98 -2.98 22.39 4.43
C ARG A 98 -1.47 22.41 4.17
N SER A 99 -0.81 23.54 4.37
CA SER A 99 0.64 23.66 4.12
C SER A 99 1.49 22.89 5.14
N ILE A 100 1.10 22.88 6.42
CA ILE A 100 1.79 22.07 7.44
C ILE A 100 1.59 20.58 7.15
N PHE A 101 0.36 20.15 6.87
CA PHE A 101 0.07 18.74 6.62
C PHE A 101 0.67 18.23 5.30
N PHE A 102 0.91 19.11 4.34
CA PHE A 102 1.76 18.80 3.19
C PHE A 102 3.19 18.41 3.60
N ILE A 103 3.82 19.17 4.49
CA ILE A 103 5.15 18.80 5.01
C ILE A 103 5.07 17.49 5.80
N VAL A 104 4.03 17.30 6.62
CA VAL A 104 3.84 16.06 7.39
C VAL A 104 3.70 14.85 6.46
N GLY A 105 2.88 14.95 5.41
CA GLY A 105 2.70 13.89 4.41
C GLY A 105 4.00 13.55 3.68
N ALA A 106 4.74 14.57 3.24
CA ALA A 106 6.04 14.39 2.62
C ALA A 106 7.06 13.77 3.60
N ALA A 107 7.09 14.21 4.86
CA ALA A 107 7.99 13.69 5.88
C ALA A 107 7.68 12.22 6.23
N PHE A 108 6.41 11.85 6.34
CA PHE A 108 6.00 10.47 6.60
C PHE A 108 6.34 9.56 5.42
N SER A 109 6.07 10.00 4.20
CA SER A 109 6.48 9.28 2.97
C SER A 109 8.00 9.06 2.93
N ALA A 110 8.79 10.09 3.28
CA ALA A 110 10.25 10.01 3.33
C ALA A 110 10.71 9.05 4.42
N PHE A 111 10.09 9.10 5.59
CA PHE A 111 10.41 8.25 6.72
C PHE A 111 10.13 6.77 6.41
N VAL A 112 8.99 6.47 5.78
CA VAL A 112 8.63 5.11 5.34
C VAL A 112 9.65 4.59 4.33
N GLY A 113 9.95 5.35 3.28
CA GLY A 113 10.93 4.94 2.27
C GLY A 113 12.34 4.77 2.83
N TYR A 114 12.80 5.69 3.69
CA TYR A 114 14.10 5.61 4.35
C TYR A 114 14.22 4.38 5.23
N ASN A 115 13.26 4.15 6.14
CA ASN A 115 13.30 3.01 7.05
C ASN A 115 13.13 1.68 6.31
N GLY A 116 12.26 1.65 5.30
CA GLY A 116 12.04 0.46 4.47
C GLY A 116 13.35 0.01 3.82
N MET A 117 14.06 0.93 3.15
CA MET A 117 15.34 0.57 2.58
C MET A 117 16.41 0.31 3.64
N TRP A 118 16.54 1.14 4.67
CA TRP A 118 17.54 0.97 5.73
C TRP A 118 17.49 -0.43 6.35
N LEU A 119 16.29 -1.00 6.50
CA LEU A 119 16.10 -2.35 6.99
C LEU A 119 16.31 -3.40 5.89
N ALA A 120 15.83 -3.18 4.66
CA ALA A 120 16.01 -4.10 3.53
C ALA A 120 17.50 -4.40 3.25
N VAL A 121 18.35 -3.36 3.19
CA VAL A 121 19.79 -3.48 2.95
C VAL A 121 20.55 -4.19 4.09
N ARG A 122 19.91 -4.35 5.26
CA ARG A 122 20.45 -5.12 6.40
C ARG A 122 19.84 -6.51 6.48
N ALA A 123 18.64 -6.70 5.93
CA ALA A 123 17.95 -7.97 5.90
C ALA A 123 18.47 -8.90 4.80
N ASN A 124 18.90 -8.36 3.66
CA ASN A 124 19.43 -9.14 2.53
C ASN A 124 20.54 -10.14 2.94
N VAL A 125 21.55 -9.71 3.71
CA VAL A 125 22.64 -10.56 4.20
C VAL A 125 22.15 -11.62 5.20
N ARG A 126 21.12 -11.29 5.99
CA ARG A 126 20.50 -12.21 6.96
C ARG A 126 19.67 -13.28 6.27
N VAL A 127 19.04 -12.94 5.15
CA VAL A 127 18.33 -13.91 4.28
C VAL A 127 19.33 -14.83 3.59
N ALA A 128 20.43 -14.28 3.06
CA ALA A 128 21.51 -15.06 2.47
C ALA A 128 22.12 -16.04 3.49
N GLU A 129 22.34 -15.60 4.74
CA GLU A 129 22.85 -16.45 5.81
C GLU A 129 21.86 -17.56 6.20
N ALA A 130 20.56 -17.25 6.28
CA ALA A 130 19.55 -18.26 6.55
C ALA A 130 19.49 -19.33 5.46
N ALA A 131 19.66 -18.94 4.19
CA ALA A 131 19.75 -19.86 3.06
C ALA A 131 21.05 -20.67 3.08
N ARG A 132 22.19 -20.07 3.46
CA ARG A 132 23.48 -20.77 3.63
C ARG A 132 23.36 -21.92 4.64
N ASN A 133 22.59 -21.71 5.71
CA ASN A 133 22.29 -22.72 6.72
C ASN A 133 21.21 -23.75 6.28
N GLY A 134 20.80 -23.75 5.01
CA GLY A 134 19.82 -24.69 4.45
C GLY A 134 18.36 -24.42 4.86
N SER A 135 18.08 -23.29 5.50
CA SER A 135 16.78 -23.03 6.11
C SER A 135 15.91 -22.09 5.28
N ALA A 136 15.25 -22.63 4.24
CA ALA A 136 14.26 -21.90 3.44
C ALA A 136 13.13 -21.25 4.27
N PRO A 137 12.53 -21.91 5.30
CA PRO A 137 11.49 -21.28 6.11
C PRO A 137 11.95 -20.01 6.81
N LYS A 138 13.18 -20.03 7.35
CA LYS A 138 13.77 -18.89 8.04
C LYS A 138 14.13 -17.76 7.08
N ALA A 139 14.63 -18.08 5.88
CA ALA A 139 14.90 -17.09 4.84
C ALA A 139 13.59 -16.36 4.42
N VAL A 140 12.50 -17.11 4.19
CA VAL A 140 11.17 -16.54 3.92
C VAL A 140 10.68 -15.67 5.07
N GLU A 141 10.81 -16.15 6.31
CA GLU A 141 10.35 -15.44 7.50
C GLU A 141 11.08 -14.10 7.68
N ILE A 142 12.40 -14.05 7.49
CA ILE A 142 13.19 -12.82 7.61
C ILE A 142 12.79 -11.82 6.51
N ALA A 143 12.71 -12.27 5.25
CA ALA A 143 12.34 -11.41 4.14
C ALA A 143 10.92 -10.85 4.31
N PHE A 144 9.95 -11.71 4.65
CA PHE A 144 8.56 -11.29 4.82
C PHE A 144 8.35 -10.41 6.05
N ARG A 145 9.00 -10.70 7.19
CA ARG A 145 8.92 -9.83 8.38
C ARG A 145 9.55 -8.47 8.15
N THR A 146 10.63 -8.41 7.38
CA THR A 146 11.22 -7.13 6.98
C THR A 146 10.23 -6.29 6.19
N GLY A 147 9.57 -6.89 5.20
CA GLY A 147 8.48 -6.25 4.48
C GLY A 147 7.30 -5.88 5.39
N GLY A 148 7.00 -6.72 6.39
CA GLY A 148 6.00 -6.44 7.41
C GLY A 148 6.31 -5.19 8.24
N VAL A 149 7.58 -4.90 8.53
CA VAL A 149 7.98 -3.64 9.19
C VAL A 149 7.59 -2.45 8.35
N VAL A 150 7.98 -2.43 7.07
CA VAL A 150 7.68 -1.29 6.20
C VAL A 150 6.18 -1.21 5.91
N GLY A 151 5.48 -2.33 5.76
CA GLY A 151 4.02 -2.39 5.67
C GLY A 151 3.33 -1.75 6.88
N MET A 152 3.76 -2.09 8.10
CA MET A 152 3.22 -1.51 9.34
C MET A 152 3.55 -0.02 9.49
N LEU A 153 4.73 0.42 9.04
CA LEU A 153 5.07 1.85 8.99
C LEU A 153 4.18 2.59 7.99
N THR A 154 3.94 2.03 6.80
CA THR A 154 3.10 2.60 5.74
C THR A 154 1.67 2.80 6.24
N VAL A 155 1.01 1.73 6.70
CA VAL A 155 -0.40 1.81 7.14
C VAL A 155 -0.52 2.57 8.47
N GLY A 156 0.45 2.41 9.38
CA GLY A 156 0.44 3.06 10.68
C GLY A 156 0.58 4.58 10.58
N LEU A 157 1.59 5.07 9.85
CA LEU A 157 1.77 6.52 9.66
C LEU A 157 0.68 7.13 8.79
N GLY A 158 0.18 6.40 7.79
CA GLY A 158 -0.90 6.87 6.93
C GLY A 158 -2.19 7.09 7.73
N LEU A 159 -2.56 6.10 8.54
CA LEU A 159 -3.75 6.17 9.39
C LEU A 159 -3.60 7.16 10.54
N PHE A 160 -2.41 7.21 11.16
CA PHE A 160 -2.10 8.17 12.21
C PHE A 160 -2.20 9.61 11.71
N GLY A 161 -1.61 9.90 10.54
CA GLY A 161 -1.72 11.21 9.91
C GLY A 161 -3.16 11.59 9.61
N ALA A 162 -3.92 10.68 8.98
CA ALA A 162 -5.31 10.93 8.63
C ALA A 162 -6.20 11.16 9.87
N ALA A 163 -6.08 10.30 10.89
CA ALA A 163 -6.89 10.38 12.09
C ALA A 163 -6.55 11.62 12.95
N ILE A 164 -5.29 12.06 13.01
CA ILE A 164 -4.92 13.32 13.69
C ILE A 164 -5.61 14.51 13.03
N VAL A 165 -5.63 14.58 11.70
CA VAL A 165 -6.29 15.69 11.00
C VAL A 165 -7.77 15.70 11.31
N VAL A 166 -8.42 14.53 11.32
CA VAL A 166 -9.85 14.40 11.66
C VAL A 166 -10.13 14.84 13.10
N VAL A 167 -9.27 14.48 14.06
CA VAL A 167 -9.41 14.90 15.46
C VAL A 167 -9.22 16.41 15.65
N LEU A 168 -8.24 17.01 14.96
CA LEU A 168 -7.90 18.43 15.14
C LEU A 168 -8.80 19.38 14.34
N TYR A 169 -9.15 19.03 13.10
CA TYR A 169 -9.86 19.91 12.17
C TYR A 169 -11.31 19.50 11.91
N LYS A 170 -11.74 18.31 12.36
CA LYS A 170 -13.14 17.84 12.34
C LYS A 170 -13.82 18.04 10.96
N SER A 171 -14.80 18.94 10.85
CA SER A 171 -15.48 19.27 9.59
C SER A 171 -14.52 19.67 8.49
N ASP A 172 -13.44 20.38 8.81
CA ASP A 172 -12.51 20.95 7.84
C ASP A 172 -11.34 20.00 7.53
N ALA A 173 -11.34 18.82 8.14
CA ALA A 173 -10.33 17.79 7.93
C ALA A 173 -10.11 17.45 6.45
N PRO A 174 -11.14 17.29 5.58
CA PRO A 174 -10.92 16.95 4.18
C PRO A 174 -10.05 17.98 3.43
N SER A 175 -10.25 19.28 3.68
CA SER A 175 -9.47 20.35 3.03
C SER A 175 -8.01 20.41 3.50
N VAL A 176 -7.74 20.00 4.74
CA VAL A 176 -6.36 19.88 5.27
C VAL A 176 -5.69 18.59 4.78
N LEU A 177 -6.46 17.50 4.67
CA LEU A 177 -6.01 16.20 4.18
C LEU A 177 -5.57 16.24 2.72
N GLU A 178 -6.14 17.10 1.89
CA GLU A 178 -5.63 17.37 0.53
C GLU A 178 -4.13 17.70 0.55
N GLY A 179 -3.69 18.52 1.52
CA GLY A 179 -2.28 18.82 1.72
C GLY A 179 -1.46 17.57 2.05
N PHE A 180 -1.95 16.76 3.01
CA PHE A 180 -1.32 15.51 3.41
C PHE A 180 -1.14 14.52 2.25
N GLY A 181 -2.21 14.25 1.50
CA GLY A 181 -2.19 13.37 0.33
C GLY A 181 -1.26 13.90 -0.76
N PHE A 182 -1.31 15.19 -1.04
CA PHE A 182 -0.43 15.81 -2.04
C PHE A 182 1.05 15.76 -1.65
N GLY A 183 1.38 15.98 -0.37
CA GLY A 183 2.75 15.87 0.14
C GLY A 183 3.28 14.43 0.05
N ALA A 184 2.45 13.46 0.40
CA ALA A 184 2.76 12.04 0.23
C ALA A 184 3.04 11.69 -1.24
N ALA A 185 2.17 12.16 -2.14
CA ALA A 185 2.25 11.85 -3.57
C ALA A 185 3.44 12.48 -4.27
N MET A 186 3.71 13.75 -3.97
CA MET A 186 4.85 14.45 -4.54
C MET A 186 6.16 13.73 -4.20
N LEU A 187 6.37 13.37 -2.92
CA LEU A 187 7.61 12.72 -2.54
C LEU A 187 7.70 11.29 -3.12
N ALA A 188 6.60 10.53 -3.10
CA ALA A 188 6.55 9.19 -3.68
C ALA A 188 6.92 9.19 -5.17
N MET A 189 6.41 10.16 -5.94
CA MET A 189 6.75 10.33 -7.36
C MET A 189 8.28 10.43 -7.56
N PHE A 190 8.95 11.31 -6.81
CA PHE A 190 10.40 11.48 -6.96
C PHE A 190 11.21 10.28 -6.47
N MET A 191 10.76 9.62 -5.39
CA MET A 191 11.42 8.42 -4.90
C MET A 191 11.30 7.26 -5.90
N ARG A 192 10.12 7.10 -6.51
CA ARG A 192 9.88 6.09 -7.53
C ARG A 192 10.61 6.36 -8.84
N VAL A 193 10.49 7.57 -9.39
CA VAL A 193 11.13 7.92 -10.68
C VAL A 193 12.65 7.95 -10.52
N GLY A 194 13.15 8.65 -9.49
CA GLY A 194 14.58 8.74 -9.25
C GLY A 194 15.21 7.39 -8.92
N GLY A 195 14.54 6.59 -8.09
CA GLY A 195 15.03 5.27 -7.67
C GLY A 195 14.98 4.26 -8.82
N GLY A 196 13.89 4.29 -9.61
CA GLY A 196 13.74 3.43 -10.79
C GLY A 196 14.79 3.69 -11.85
N ILE A 197 15.08 4.95 -12.17
CA ILE A 197 16.15 5.31 -13.13
C ILE A 197 17.51 4.81 -12.63
N PHE A 198 17.84 5.05 -11.35
CA PHE A 198 19.10 4.61 -10.77
C PHE A 198 19.26 3.09 -10.82
N THR A 199 18.21 2.36 -10.42
CA THR A 199 18.21 0.90 -10.37
C THR A 199 18.40 0.28 -11.76
N LYS A 200 17.67 0.79 -12.77
CA LYS A 200 17.77 0.25 -14.13
C LYS A 200 19.01 0.68 -14.90
N ALA A 201 19.67 1.76 -14.48
CA ALA A 201 20.95 2.17 -15.05
C ALA A 201 22.14 1.43 -14.43
N ALA A 202 22.06 1.10 -13.14
CA ALA A 202 23.19 0.54 -12.40
C ALA A 202 23.12 -0.98 -12.18
N ASP A 203 21.93 -1.59 -12.19
CA ASP A 203 21.65 -2.99 -11.76
C ASP A 203 22.15 -3.37 -10.35
N VAL A 204 22.91 -2.49 -9.68
CA VAL A 204 23.35 -2.54 -8.27
C VAL A 204 22.29 -1.92 -7.33
N GLY A 205 21.20 -1.36 -7.89
CA GLY A 205 20.24 -0.51 -7.17
C GLY A 205 18.93 -1.16 -6.73
N ALA A 206 18.79 -2.49 -6.77
CA ALA A 206 17.51 -3.16 -6.51
C ALA A 206 16.85 -2.73 -5.18
N ASP A 207 17.63 -2.50 -4.12
CA ASP A 207 17.11 -2.02 -2.83
C ASP A 207 16.62 -0.56 -2.85
N LEU A 208 17.15 0.29 -3.74
CA LEU A 208 16.91 1.73 -3.76
C LEU A 208 15.59 2.11 -4.42
N GLY A 209 15.39 1.67 -5.66
CA GLY A 209 14.17 1.94 -6.40
C GLY A 209 12.99 1.12 -5.91
N ASP A 210 13.23 -0.16 -5.62
CA ASP A 210 12.15 -1.12 -5.41
C ASP A 210 11.74 -1.26 -3.93
N CYS A 211 12.60 -0.96 -2.94
CA CYS A 211 12.15 -0.88 -1.53
C CYS A 211 11.74 0.54 -1.13
N ALA A 212 12.61 1.55 -1.29
CA ALA A 212 12.32 2.91 -0.81
C ALA A 212 11.19 3.58 -1.61
N GLY A 213 11.32 3.55 -2.94
CA GLY A 213 10.36 4.16 -3.86
C GLY A 213 8.99 3.52 -3.75
N MET A 214 8.94 2.19 -3.65
CA MET A 214 7.68 1.46 -3.62
C MET A 214 6.96 1.57 -2.28
N ALA A 215 7.69 1.54 -1.15
CA ALA A 215 7.09 1.79 0.15
C ALA A 215 6.39 3.17 0.24
N ALA A 216 6.99 4.18 -0.40
CA ALA A 216 6.40 5.51 -0.51
C ALA A 216 5.25 5.59 -1.53
N ASP A 217 5.30 4.85 -2.64
CA ASP A 217 4.21 4.70 -3.61
C ASP A 217 2.96 4.09 -2.94
N LEU A 218 3.14 3.03 -2.15
CA LEU A 218 2.06 2.43 -1.37
C LEU A 218 1.55 3.35 -0.26
N PHE A 219 2.42 4.15 0.38
CA PHE A 219 2.01 5.17 1.34
C PHE A 219 1.19 6.29 0.68
N GLU A 220 1.61 6.76 -0.48
CA GLU A 220 0.87 7.71 -1.32
C GLU A 220 -0.52 7.17 -1.62
N SER A 221 -0.60 5.97 -2.18
CA SER A 221 -1.88 5.38 -2.60
C SER A 221 -2.80 5.17 -1.40
N TYR A 222 -2.25 4.83 -0.24
CA TYR A 222 -2.99 4.73 1.01
C TYR A 222 -3.53 6.10 1.47
N ALA A 223 -2.68 7.13 1.51
CA ALA A 223 -3.05 8.48 1.93
C ALA A 223 -4.10 9.10 0.98
N VAL A 224 -3.87 9.03 -0.33
CA VAL A 224 -4.73 9.64 -1.35
C VAL A 224 -6.10 8.95 -1.39
N THR A 225 -6.15 7.63 -1.27
CA THR A 225 -7.41 6.88 -1.20
C THR A 225 -8.21 7.25 0.05
N LEU A 226 -7.55 7.38 1.20
CA LEU A 226 -8.18 7.84 2.44
C LEU A 226 -8.74 9.26 2.29
N VAL A 227 -7.96 10.18 1.72
CA VAL A 227 -8.37 11.57 1.47
C VAL A 227 -9.63 11.59 0.60
N ALA A 228 -9.64 10.86 -0.51
CA ALA A 228 -10.79 10.77 -1.41
C ALA A 228 -12.04 10.23 -0.70
N ALA A 229 -11.87 9.16 0.09
CA ALA A 229 -12.96 8.54 0.84
C ALA A 229 -13.52 9.47 1.94
N LEU A 230 -12.68 10.29 2.57
CA LEU A 230 -13.12 11.24 3.61
C LEU A 230 -13.83 12.46 3.01
N ILE A 231 -13.34 13.00 1.88
CA ILE A 231 -14.00 14.11 1.17
C ILE A 231 -15.40 13.68 0.73
N LEU A 232 -15.50 12.56 0.01
CA LEU A 232 -16.79 12.05 -0.49
C LEU A 232 -17.67 11.52 0.64
N GLY A 233 -17.06 10.94 1.68
CA GLY A 233 -17.76 10.43 2.84
C GLY A 233 -18.48 11.54 3.61
N LYS A 234 -17.83 12.69 3.83
CA LYS A 234 -18.48 13.86 4.42
C LYS A 234 -19.73 14.28 3.62
N ALA A 235 -19.64 14.28 2.30
CA ALA A 235 -20.76 14.64 1.42
C ALA A 235 -21.87 13.58 1.40
N ALA A 236 -21.51 12.29 1.56
CA ALA A 236 -22.44 11.17 1.49
C ALA A 236 -23.13 10.85 2.82
N PHE A 237 -22.37 10.70 3.90
CA PHE A 237 -22.85 10.22 5.22
C PHE A 237 -22.62 11.24 6.35
N GLY A 238 -22.19 12.47 6.05
CA GLY A 238 -21.95 13.49 7.06
C GLY A 238 -20.83 13.09 8.02
N GLU A 239 -21.07 13.15 9.33
CA GLU A 239 -20.07 12.81 10.35
C GLU A 239 -19.66 11.34 10.27
N ALA A 240 -20.63 10.45 10.05
CA ALA A 240 -20.37 9.02 9.93
C ALA A 240 -19.44 8.72 8.74
N GLY A 241 -19.50 9.52 7.68
CA GLY A 241 -18.64 9.43 6.51
C GLY A 241 -17.23 9.96 6.70
N LEU A 242 -16.95 10.72 7.77
CA LEU A 242 -15.59 11.10 8.16
C LEU A 242 -14.89 10.04 9.00
N ILE A 243 -15.65 9.17 9.69
CA ILE A 243 -15.08 8.16 10.59
C ILE A 243 -15.05 6.78 9.94
N TYR A 244 -16.09 6.38 9.21
CA TYR A 244 -16.17 5.04 8.62
C TYR A 244 -14.99 4.70 7.69
N PRO A 245 -14.53 5.62 6.81
CA PRO A 245 -13.31 5.39 6.02
C PRO A 245 -12.02 5.25 6.83
N LEU A 246 -12.00 5.63 8.11
CA LEU A 246 -10.87 5.39 9.03
C LEU A 246 -10.98 4.04 9.74
N ILE A 247 -12.20 3.60 10.06
CA ILE A 247 -12.46 2.30 10.69
C ILE A 247 -12.01 1.15 9.78
N VAL A 248 -12.35 1.22 8.49
CA VAL A 248 -12.06 0.14 7.53
C VAL A 248 -10.55 -0.16 7.46
N PRO A 249 -9.65 0.83 7.24
CA PRO A 249 -8.21 0.56 7.25
C PRO A 249 -7.64 0.28 8.64
N ALA A 250 -8.26 0.74 9.73
CA ALA A 250 -7.86 0.33 11.09
C ALA A 250 -8.04 -1.19 11.30
N ILE A 251 -9.14 -1.76 10.79
CA ILE A 251 -9.33 -3.22 10.74
C ILE A 251 -8.26 -3.87 9.85
N GLY A 252 -7.92 -3.21 8.74
CA GLY A 252 -6.82 -3.60 7.86
C GLY A 252 -5.47 -3.75 8.56
N ILE A 253 -5.16 -2.91 9.55
CA ILE A 253 -3.95 -3.04 10.36
C ILE A 253 -3.97 -4.36 11.13
N ILE A 254 -5.09 -4.67 11.79
CA ILE A 254 -5.25 -5.90 12.60
C ILE A 254 -5.09 -7.14 11.72
N THR A 255 -5.75 -7.15 10.56
CA THR A 255 -5.70 -8.27 9.62
C THR A 255 -4.31 -8.40 9.00
N ALA A 256 -3.62 -7.30 8.72
CA ALA A 256 -2.25 -7.32 8.23
C ALA A 256 -1.26 -7.87 9.26
N ILE A 257 -1.41 -7.52 10.55
CA ILE A 257 -0.61 -8.12 11.64
C ILE A 257 -0.80 -9.65 11.64
N ILE A 258 -2.05 -10.11 11.63
CA ILE A 258 -2.37 -11.54 11.56
C ILE A 258 -1.73 -12.17 10.32
N GLY A 259 -1.88 -11.54 9.15
CA GLY A 259 -1.29 -11.98 7.89
C GLY A 259 0.22 -12.15 7.97
N ILE A 260 0.94 -11.17 8.52
CA ILE A 260 2.40 -11.22 8.69
C ILE A 260 2.83 -12.40 9.55
N PHE A 261 2.14 -12.67 10.66
CA PHE A 261 2.48 -13.81 11.52
C PHE A 261 2.05 -15.17 10.94
N LEU A 262 1.02 -15.20 10.09
CA LEU A 262 0.56 -16.41 9.39
C LEU A 262 1.45 -16.81 8.21
N THR A 263 2.21 -15.87 7.63
CA THR A 263 3.17 -16.16 6.53
C THR A 263 4.40 -16.91 7.07
N ARG A 264 4.23 -18.21 7.33
CA ARG A 264 5.31 -19.15 7.63
C ARG A 264 5.31 -20.28 6.61
N LEU A 265 6.48 -20.62 6.08
CA LEU A 265 6.61 -21.75 5.17
C LEU A 265 6.39 -23.05 5.95
N ARG A 266 5.35 -23.81 5.56
CA ARG A 266 5.05 -25.12 6.14
C ARG A 266 5.73 -26.22 5.32
N SER A 267 5.96 -27.38 5.92
CA SER A 267 6.47 -28.56 5.21
C SER A 267 5.55 -29.02 4.06
N THR A 268 4.27 -28.63 4.10
CA THR A 268 3.27 -28.90 3.06
C THR A 268 3.30 -27.91 1.91
N ASP A 269 4.00 -26.78 2.04
CA ASP A 269 4.02 -25.73 1.02
C ASP A 269 4.99 -26.06 -0.10
N LYS A 270 4.53 -25.95 -1.35
CA LYS A 270 5.35 -26.21 -2.53
C LYS A 270 6.38 -25.12 -2.80
N SER A 271 6.08 -23.89 -2.39
CA SER A 271 6.88 -22.69 -2.63
C SER A 271 6.58 -21.61 -1.60
N ALA A 272 7.45 -20.61 -1.49
CA ALA A 272 7.18 -19.41 -0.68
C ALA A 272 5.89 -18.70 -1.15
N MET A 273 5.60 -18.71 -2.45
CA MET A 273 4.37 -18.14 -3.01
C MET A 273 3.10 -18.80 -2.44
N SER A 274 3.13 -20.12 -2.17
CA SER A 274 2.00 -20.83 -1.57
C SER A 274 1.70 -20.33 -0.15
N ALA A 275 2.75 -20.06 0.63
CA ALA A 275 2.61 -19.51 1.98
C ALA A 275 2.09 -18.06 1.96
N ILE A 276 2.57 -17.25 1.01
CA ILE A 276 2.17 -15.86 0.80
C ILE A 276 0.70 -15.77 0.35
N ASN A 277 0.28 -16.58 -0.61
CA ASN A 277 -1.11 -16.61 -1.07
C ASN A 277 -2.07 -17.03 0.06
N ARG A 278 -1.70 -18.05 0.83
CA ARG A 278 -2.50 -18.50 1.98
C ARG A 278 -2.70 -17.38 3.00
N SER A 279 -1.63 -16.68 3.38
CA SER A 279 -1.73 -15.60 4.37
C SER A 279 -2.56 -14.43 3.84
N PHE A 280 -2.41 -14.06 2.57
CA PHE A 280 -3.22 -13.02 1.96
C PHE A 280 -4.70 -13.35 1.91
N TYR A 281 -5.08 -14.50 1.34
CA TYR A 281 -6.50 -14.86 1.22
C TYR A 281 -7.16 -15.06 2.58
N THR A 282 -6.43 -15.61 3.56
CA THR A 282 -6.92 -15.71 4.94
C THR A 282 -7.12 -14.31 5.55
N SER A 283 -6.18 -13.39 5.34
CA SER A 283 -6.29 -12.01 5.85
C SER A 283 -7.42 -11.24 5.20
N ALA A 284 -7.63 -11.42 3.89
CA ALA A 284 -8.72 -10.83 3.12
C ALA A 284 -10.09 -11.32 3.62
N LEU A 285 -10.23 -12.62 3.91
CA LEU A 285 -11.46 -13.20 4.47
C LEU A 285 -11.75 -12.66 5.88
N ILE A 286 -10.74 -12.65 6.76
CA ILE A 286 -10.88 -12.10 8.11
C ILE A 286 -11.26 -10.61 8.02
N SER A 287 -10.63 -9.86 7.11
CA SER A 287 -10.95 -8.45 6.86
C SER A 287 -12.41 -8.26 6.45
N ALA A 288 -12.92 -9.04 5.50
CA ALA A 288 -14.32 -8.95 5.07
C ALA A 288 -15.31 -9.20 6.22
N VAL A 289 -15.02 -10.18 7.10
CA VAL A 289 -15.86 -10.48 8.27
C VAL A 289 -15.81 -9.35 9.30
N LEU A 290 -14.62 -8.88 9.66
CA LEU A 290 -14.45 -7.82 10.65
C LEU A 290 -15.02 -6.48 10.17
N VAL A 291 -14.82 -6.14 8.90
CA VAL A 291 -15.45 -4.96 8.31
C VAL A 291 -16.96 -5.11 8.30
N GLY A 292 -17.50 -6.27 7.91
CA GLY A 292 -18.95 -6.53 8.00
C GLY A 292 -19.51 -6.26 9.38
N LEU A 293 -18.89 -6.81 10.43
CA LEU A 293 -19.27 -6.54 11.81
C LEU A 293 -19.19 -5.05 12.17
N ALA A 294 -18.14 -4.36 11.76
CA ALA A 294 -18.00 -2.91 11.98
C ALA A 294 -19.08 -2.11 11.22
N THR A 295 -19.41 -2.47 9.99
CA THR A 295 -20.46 -1.79 9.20
C THR A 295 -21.82 -1.91 9.87
N PHE A 296 -22.20 -3.11 10.32
CA PHE A 296 -23.50 -3.34 10.96
C PHE A 296 -23.61 -2.77 12.39
N THR A 297 -22.48 -2.52 13.05
CA THR A 297 -22.45 -1.94 14.40
C THR A 297 -22.33 -0.42 14.40
N TYR A 298 -21.65 0.16 13.41
CA TYR A 298 -21.38 1.61 13.36
C TYR A 298 -22.35 2.40 12.48
N LEU A 299 -22.67 1.90 11.28
CA LEU A 299 -23.53 2.65 10.35
C LEU A 299 -25.01 2.44 10.66
N GLU A 300 -25.82 3.46 10.39
CA GLU A 300 -27.27 3.37 10.46
C GLU A 300 -27.87 2.66 9.23
N ASP A 301 -29.09 2.12 9.39
CA ASP A 301 -29.78 1.36 8.35
C ASP A 301 -30.56 2.22 7.35
N ASN A 302 -30.73 3.51 7.64
CA ASN A 302 -31.51 4.45 6.82
C ASN A 302 -30.76 5.77 6.62
N PHE A 303 -30.79 6.30 5.39
CA PHE A 303 -30.15 7.58 5.05
C PHE A 303 -30.72 8.78 5.81
N LYS A 304 -31.97 8.69 6.28
CA LYS A 304 -32.63 9.74 7.08
C LYS A 304 -32.00 9.96 8.45
N ALA A 305 -31.30 8.95 8.98
CA ALA A 305 -30.67 9.01 10.29
C ALA A 305 -29.31 9.75 10.26
N PHE A 306 -28.78 10.08 9.07
CA PHE A 306 -27.53 10.84 8.97
C PHE A 306 -27.77 12.34 9.08
N ASP A 307 -27.04 12.96 10.01
CA ASP A 307 -26.99 14.40 10.19
C ASP A 307 -25.95 15.05 9.27
N GLY A 308 -26.22 16.30 8.86
CA GLY A 308 -25.30 17.08 8.01
C GLY A 308 -25.26 16.68 6.54
N VAL A 309 -26.19 15.83 6.09
CA VAL A 309 -26.31 15.39 4.68
C VAL A 309 -27.45 16.14 3.97
N SER A 310 -27.32 16.33 2.65
CA SER A 310 -28.33 17.01 1.83
C SER A 310 -29.66 16.25 1.78
N ASP A 311 -30.76 17.00 1.58
CA ASP A 311 -32.10 16.42 1.50
C ASP A 311 -32.26 15.43 0.33
N ALA A 312 -31.47 15.59 -0.73
CA ALA A 312 -31.41 14.64 -1.83
C ALA A 312 -30.98 13.25 -1.34
N ILE A 313 -29.93 13.16 -0.51
CA ILE A 313 -29.46 11.89 0.04
C ILE A 313 -30.41 11.33 1.09
N LYS A 314 -30.99 12.18 1.93
CA LYS A 314 -31.96 11.73 2.96
C LYS A 314 -33.21 11.07 2.36
N ASN A 315 -33.57 11.46 1.15
CA ASN A 315 -34.72 10.93 0.42
C ASN A 315 -34.38 9.70 -0.46
N GLU A 316 -33.11 9.31 -0.55
CA GLU A 316 -32.72 8.11 -1.30
C GLU A 316 -33.26 6.84 -0.65
N THR A 317 -33.70 5.91 -1.51
CA THR A 317 -34.19 4.60 -1.09
C THR A 317 -33.05 3.59 -1.15
N GLY A 318 -32.58 3.11 0.00
CA GLY A 318 -31.54 2.09 0.08
C GLY A 318 -31.01 1.93 1.49
N ASN A 319 -30.25 0.85 1.72
CA ASN A 319 -29.59 0.62 3.00
C ASN A 319 -28.12 1.07 2.92
N PRO A 320 -27.69 2.10 3.67
CA PRO A 320 -26.32 2.60 3.68
C PRO A 320 -25.30 1.53 4.07
N ARG A 321 -25.67 0.58 4.94
CA ARG A 321 -24.81 -0.54 5.34
C ARG A 321 -24.50 -1.46 4.17
N VAL A 322 -25.49 -1.73 3.32
CA VAL A 322 -25.32 -2.59 2.14
C VAL A 322 -24.45 -1.91 1.09
N LEU A 323 -24.64 -0.60 0.88
CA LEU A 323 -23.76 0.19 0.02
C LEU A 323 -22.33 0.13 0.54
N ALA A 324 -22.11 0.50 1.81
CA ALA A 324 -20.77 0.59 2.38
C ALA A 324 -20.05 -0.76 2.43
N LEU A 325 -20.73 -1.83 2.87
CA LEU A 325 -20.16 -3.17 2.92
C LEU A 325 -19.94 -3.73 1.50
N GLY A 326 -20.90 -3.55 0.60
CA GLY A 326 -20.79 -3.99 -0.79
C GLY A 326 -19.56 -3.37 -1.48
N SER A 327 -19.37 -2.06 -1.31
CA SER A 327 -18.19 -1.35 -1.82
C SER A 327 -16.88 -1.89 -1.27
N VAL A 328 -16.77 -2.05 0.06
CA VAL A 328 -15.54 -2.57 0.67
C VAL A 328 -15.25 -4.00 0.21
N ILE A 329 -16.28 -4.86 0.13
CA ILE A 329 -16.12 -6.23 -0.38
C ILE A 329 -15.64 -6.22 -1.84
N ILE A 330 -16.17 -5.34 -2.70
CA ILE A 330 -15.68 -5.20 -4.08
C ILE A 330 -14.18 -4.87 -4.08
N GLY A 331 -13.73 -3.96 -3.21
CA GLY A 331 -12.32 -3.65 -3.02
C GLY A 331 -11.45 -4.84 -2.61
N ILE A 332 -11.89 -5.60 -1.60
CA ILE A 332 -11.18 -6.80 -1.12
C ILE A 332 -11.12 -7.88 -2.20
N VAL A 333 -12.23 -8.11 -2.90
CA VAL A 333 -12.32 -9.07 -4.01
C VAL A 333 -11.44 -8.62 -5.18
N LEU A 334 -11.40 -7.33 -5.49
CA LEU A 334 -10.52 -6.78 -6.51
C LEU A 334 -9.05 -7.05 -6.17
N ALA A 335 -8.62 -6.82 -4.93
CA ALA A 335 -7.25 -7.12 -4.50
C ALA A 335 -6.90 -8.61 -4.71
N ALA A 336 -7.81 -9.50 -4.30
CA ALA A 336 -7.67 -10.95 -4.47
C ALA A 336 -7.65 -11.39 -5.94
N ALA A 337 -8.48 -10.77 -6.78
CA ALA A 337 -8.57 -11.05 -8.20
C ALA A 337 -7.32 -10.56 -8.95
N ILE A 338 -6.80 -9.37 -8.62
CA ILE A 338 -5.54 -8.86 -9.18
C ILE A 338 -4.38 -9.78 -8.81
N GLN A 339 -4.30 -10.19 -7.54
CA GLN A 339 -3.27 -11.14 -7.11
C GLN A 339 -3.29 -12.46 -7.91
N MET A 340 -4.48 -13.01 -8.14
CA MET A 340 -4.64 -14.23 -8.93
C MET A 340 -4.27 -14.00 -10.41
N LEU A 341 -4.78 -12.92 -11.00
CA LEU A 341 -4.60 -12.58 -12.41
C LEU A 341 -3.14 -12.29 -12.72
N THR A 342 -2.51 -11.38 -11.97
CA THR A 342 -1.10 -11.03 -12.17
C THR A 342 -0.19 -12.21 -11.86
N GLY A 343 -0.49 -12.98 -10.81
CA GLY A 343 0.23 -14.23 -10.51
C GLY A 343 0.18 -15.23 -11.67
N PHE A 344 -0.96 -15.40 -12.34
CA PHE A 344 -1.07 -16.28 -13.50
C PHE A 344 -0.13 -15.89 -14.66
N PHE A 345 0.05 -14.59 -14.90
CA PHE A 345 0.91 -14.07 -15.96
C PHE A 345 2.40 -14.00 -15.60
N THR A 346 2.77 -14.13 -14.31
CA THR A 346 4.14 -13.85 -13.83
C THR A 346 4.77 -14.96 -12.99
N GLU A 347 4.00 -15.93 -12.50
CA GLU A 347 4.52 -17.05 -11.71
C GLU A 347 5.15 -18.13 -12.61
N VAL A 348 6.32 -18.62 -12.20
CA VAL A 348 7.00 -19.73 -12.88
C VAL A 348 6.16 -21.01 -12.80
N GLY A 349 6.07 -21.74 -13.91
CA GLY A 349 5.25 -22.96 -14.00
C GLY A 349 3.83 -22.72 -14.49
N LYS A 350 3.42 -21.47 -14.72
CA LYS A 350 2.18 -21.13 -15.42
C LYS A 350 2.41 -21.04 -16.93
N ARG A 351 1.35 -21.29 -17.70
CA ARG A 351 1.40 -21.32 -19.16
C ARG A 351 2.02 -20.06 -19.80
N PRO A 352 1.63 -18.82 -19.43
CA PRO A 352 2.20 -17.62 -20.10
C PRO A 352 3.72 -17.51 -19.95
N VAL A 353 4.25 -17.75 -18.75
CA VAL A 353 5.69 -17.70 -18.48
C VAL A 353 6.42 -18.86 -19.16
N ASN A 354 5.84 -20.06 -19.14
CA ASN A 354 6.43 -21.24 -19.80
C ASN A 354 6.48 -21.07 -21.32
N ASP A 355 5.47 -20.44 -21.93
CA ASP A 355 5.42 -20.18 -23.37
C ASP A 355 6.50 -19.16 -23.78
N VAL A 356 6.69 -18.10 -22.99
CA VAL A 356 7.80 -17.14 -23.17
C VAL A 356 9.15 -17.84 -23.01
N ALA A 357 9.32 -18.67 -21.98
CA ALA A 357 10.56 -19.42 -21.76
C ALA A 357 10.84 -20.41 -22.91
N ALA A 358 9.81 -21.06 -23.47
CA ALA A 358 9.95 -21.97 -24.60
C ALA A 358 10.40 -21.24 -25.88
N SER A 359 9.99 -19.99 -26.07
CA SER A 359 10.42 -19.15 -27.19
C SER A 359 11.91 -18.79 -27.18
N SER A 360 12.63 -19.05 -26.07
CA SER A 360 14.09 -18.89 -26.01
C SER A 360 14.83 -19.85 -26.94
N LYS A 361 14.22 -20.98 -27.32
CA LYS A 361 14.78 -21.95 -28.28
C LYS A 361 14.95 -21.39 -29.69
N THR A 362 14.19 -20.35 -30.04
CA THR A 362 14.21 -19.70 -31.37
C THR A 362 14.99 -18.39 -31.39
N GLY A 363 15.59 -17.99 -30.26
CA GLY A 363 16.48 -16.84 -30.15
C GLY A 363 15.91 -15.64 -29.39
N PRO A 364 16.70 -14.58 -29.19
CA PRO A 364 16.32 -13.45 -28.34
C PRO A 364 15.11 -12.64 -28.88
N ALA A 365 15.00 -12.50 -30.20
CA ALA A 365 13.92 -11.73 -30.82
C ALA A 365 12.54 -12.32 -30.52
N THR A 366 12.40 -13.65 -30.56
CA THR A 366 11.13 -14.32 -30.25
C THR A 366 10.77 -14.22 -28.77
N VAL A 367 11.76 -14.20 -27.87
CA VAL A 367 11.54 -13.97 -26.44
C VAL A 367 10.97 -12.58 -26.18
N ILE A 368 11.54 -11.55 -26.81
CA ILE A 368 11.05 -10.18 -26.67
C ILE A 368 9.62 -10.06 -27.22
N LEU A 369 9.36 -10.58 -28.42
CA LEU A 369 8.02 -10.52 -29.02
C LEU A 369 6.98 -11.28 -28.19
N ALA A 370 7.29 -12.48 -27.72
CA ALA A 370 6.41 -13.26 -26.87
C ALA A 370 6.14 -12.54 -25.54
N GLY A 371 7.18 -12.01 -24.89
CA GLY A 371 7.06 -11.28 -23.63
C GLY A 371 6.21 -10.00 -23.78
N VAL A 372 6.43 -9.21 -24.82
CA VAL A 372 5.63 -8.00 -25.11
C VAL A 372 4.17 -8.36 -25.39
N SER A 373 3.93 -9.43 -26.15
CA SER A 373 2.58 -9.91 -26.44
C SER A 373 1.83 -10.31 -25.16
N VAL A 374 2.46 -11.11 -24.29
CA VAL A 374 1.89 -11.51 -22.99
C VAL A 374 1.64 -10.29 -22.10
N GLY A 375 2.55 -9.30 -22.14
CA GLY A 375 2.37 -8.02 -21.46
C GLY A 375 1.09 -7.30 -21.89
N PHE A 376 0.87 -7.12 -23.20
CA PHE A 376 -0.36 -6.49 -23.71
C PHE A 376 -1.62 -7.31 -23.40
N GLU A 377 -1.55 -8.63 -23.49
CA GLU A 377 -2.67 -9.50 -23.11
C GLU A 377 -3.06 -9.31 -21.63
N SER A 378 -2.07 -9.32 -20.72
CA SER A 378 -2.30 -9.15 -19.29
C SER A 378 -2.91 -7.79 -18.93
N ALA A 379 -2.57 -6.75 -19.70
CA ALA A 379 -3.09 -5.39 -19.50
C ALA A 379 -4.59 -5.31 -19.81
N VAL A 380 -5.07 -6.00 -20.85
CA VAL A 380 -6.50 -6.04 -21.22
C VAL A 380 -7.32 -6.63 -20.08
N TYR A 381 -6.92 -7.80 -19.56
CA TYR A 381 -7.64 -8.44 -18.45
C TYR A 381 -7.61 -7.59 -17.18
N SER A 382 -6.48 -6.95 -16.87
CA SER A 382 -6.35 -6.09 -15.71
C SER A 382 -7.25 -4.85 -15.82
N ALA A 383 -7.31 -4.23 -17.01
CA ALA A 383 -8.18 -3.08 -17.26
C ALA A 383 -9.66 -3.44 -17.14
N LEU A 384 -10.09 -4.57 -17.72
CA LEU A 384 -11.47 -5.05 -17.60
C LEU A 384 -11.85 -5.35 -16.15
N LEU A 385 -10.95 -5.96 -15.39
CA LEU A 385 -11.17 -6.27 -13.98
C LEU A 385 -11.36 -5.00 -13.14
N ILE A 386 -10.48 -4.01 -13.30
CA ILE A 386 -10.57 -2.72 -12.59
C ILE A 386 -11.83 -1.97 -13.02
N ALA A 387 -12.13 -1.91 -14.33
CA ALA A 387 -13.33 -1.26 -14.84
C ALA A 387 -14.62 -1.90 -14.30
N ALA A 388 -14.67 -3.24 -14.22
CA ALA A 388 -15.80 -3.96 -13.62
C ALA A 388 -15.97 -3.65 -12.13
N ALA A 389 -14.87 -3.51 -11.38
CA ALA A 389 -14.93 -3.14 -9.97
C ALA A 389 -15.38 -1.69 -9.75
N VAL A 390 -14.87 -0.75 -10.56
CA VAL A 390 -15.32 0.66 -10.54
C VAL A 390 -16.81 0.74 -10.89
N PHE A 391 -17.22 0.10 -11.99
CA PHE A 391 -18.61 0.08 -12.43
C PHE A 391 -19.54 -0.58 -11.41
N GLY A 392 -19.15 -1.75 -10.88
CA GLY A 392 -19.91 -2.45 -9.86
C GLY A 392 -20.07 -1.62 -8.58
N SER A 393 -19.02 -0.93 -8.14
CA SER A 393 -19.09 -0.01 -6.99
C SER A 393 -19.98 1.18 -7.28
N PHE A 394 -19.88 1.75 -8.48
CA PHE A 394 -20.69 2.89 -8.92
C PHE A 394 -22.19 2.57 -8.91
N LEU A 395 -22.59 1.36 -9.36
CA LEU A 395 -23.99 0.93 -9.37
C LEU A 395 -24.62 0.84 -7.97
N LEU A 396 -23.83 0.63 -6.91
CA LEU A 396 -24.34 0.59 -5.53
C LEU A 396 -24.89 1.94 -5.04
N GLY A 397 -24.55 3.05 -5.71
CA GLY A 397 -25.01 4.40 -5.33
C GLY A 397 -26.47 4.71 -5.65
N GLY A 398 -27.22 3.79 -6.27
CA GLY A 398 -28.68 3.92 -6.42
C GLY A 398 -29.16 5.05 -7.35
N GLY A 399 -28.27 5.66 -8.13
CA GLY A 399 -28.58 6.79 -9.02
C GLY A 399 -28.07 8.14 -8.52
N SER A 400 -27.66 8.24 -7.25
CA SER A 400 -26.99 9.41 -6.71
C SER A 400 -25.50 9.39 -7.05
N VAL A 401 -25.04 10.40 -7.79
CA VAL A 401 -23.63 10.54 -8.20
C VAL A 401 -22.70 10.60 -6.98
N ILE A 402 -23.12 11.28 -5.91
CA ILE A 402 -22.32 11.40 -4.67
C ILE A 402 -22.16 10.03 -4.00
N LEU A 403 -23.25 9.27 -3.87
CA LEU A 403 -23.21 7.93 -3.26
C LEU A 403 -22.41 6.95 -4.13
N SER A 404 -22.55 7.03 -5.45
CA SER A 404 -21.79 6.20 -6.40
C SER A 404 -20.29 6.47 -6.35
N LEU A 405 -19.87 7.74 -6.29
CA LEU A 405 -18.46 8.09 -6.16
C LEU A 405 -17.89 7.73 -4.78
N PHE A 406 -18.68 7.93 -3.72
CA PHE A 406 -18.31 7.49 -2.39
C PHE A 406 -18.15 5.97 -2.31
N ALA A 407 -19.04 5.22 -2.98
CA ALA A 407 -18.92 3.76 -3.10
C ALA A 407 -17.62 3.33 -3.81
N VAL A 408 -17.19 4.06 -4.86
CA VAL A 408 -15.89 3.82 -5.52
C VAL A 408 -14.73 4.12 -4.56
N ALA A 409 -14.80 5.21 -3.79
CA ALA A 409 -13.77 5.55 -2.81
C ALA A 409 -13.68 4.50 -1.67
N LEU A 410 -14.84 4.00 -1.19
CA LEU A 410 -14.90 2.93 -0.21
C LEU A 410 -14.36 1.60 -0.75
N ALA A 411 -14.57 1.29 -2.02
CA ALA A 411 -13.90 0.14 -2.64
C ALA A 411 -12.37 0.30 -2.61
N GLY A 412 -11.86 1.52 -2.81
CA GLY A 412 -10.46 1.85 -2.55
C GLY A 412 -10.05 1.50 -1.11
N THR A 413 -10.81 1.96 -0.10
CA THR A 413 -10.52 1.64 1.31
C THR A 413 -10.57 0.13 1.62
N GLY A 414 -11.43 -0.62 0.92
CA GLY A 414 -11.50 -2.07 1.04
C GLY A 414 -10.23 -2.76 0.57
N LEU A 415 -9.67 -2.31 -0.55
CA LEU A 415 -8.34 -2.74 -1.02
C LEU A 415 -7.26 -2.38 0.02
N LEU A 416 -7.34 -1.20 0.63
CA LEU A 416 -6.39 -0.79 1.68
C LEU A 416 -6.34 -1.73 2.89
N THR A 417 -7.38 -2.53 3.13
CA THR A 417 -7.41 -3.47 4.27
C THR A 417 -6.37 -4.59 4.17
N THR A 418 -5.85 -4.86 2.98
CA THR A 418 -4.79 -5.88 2.77
C THR A 418 -3.43 -5.26 2.50
N VAL A 419 -3.31 -3.92 2.46
CA VAL A 419 -2.07 -3.22 2.06
C VAL A 419 -0.89 -3.59 2.94
N GLY A 420 -1.06 -3.77 4.25
CA GLY A 420 0.06 -4.17 5.11
C GLY A 420 0.70 -5.51 4.71
N VAL A 421 -0.09 -6.46 4.17
CA VAL A 421 0.42 -7.72 3.63
C VAL A 421 1.00 -7.52 2.23
N ILE A 422 0.37 -6.70 1.39
CA ILE A 422 0.85 -6.37 0.03
C ILE A 422 2.23 -5.73 0.09
N VAL A 423 2.43 -4.73 0.95
CA VAL A 423 3.75 -4.11 1.14
C VAL A 423 4.78 -5.15 1.61
N ALA A 424 4.38 -6.10 2.46
CA ALA A 424 5.29 -7.15 2.91
C ALA A 424 5.73 -8.08 1.77
N MET A 425 4.83 -8.41 0.84
CA MET A 425 5.16 -9.15 -0.38
C MET A 425 6.04 -8.35 -1.33
N ASP A 426 5.89 -7.04 -1.32
CA ASP A 426 6.61 -6.16 -2.21
C ASP A 426 8.08 -6.06 -1.83
N THR A 427 8.34 -5.76 -0.56
CA THR A 427 9.70 -5.67 -0.01
C THR A 427 10.39 -7.05 -0.02
N PHE A 428 9.63 -8.15 0.01
CA PHE A 428 10.19 -9.50 -0.09
C PHE A 428 11.04 -9.67 -1.35
N GLY A 429 10.61 -9.11 -2.49
CA GLY A 429 11.30 -9.30 -3.77
C GLY A 429 12.73 -8.74 -3.80
N PRO A 430 12.94 -7.43 -3.59
CA PRO A 430 14.28 -6.86 -3.60
C PRO A 430 15.20 -7.44 -2.52
N ILE A 431 14.65 -7.83 -1.36
CA ILE A 431 15.44 -8.49 -0.31
C ILE A 431 15.94 -9.85 -0.80
N SER A 432 15.10 -10.66 -1.45
CA SER A 432 15.51 -11.95 -1.99
C SER A 432 16.50 -11.83 -3.14
N ASP A 433 16.32 -10.83 -4.01
CA ASP A 433 17.22 -10.51 -5.12
C ASP A 433 18.63 -10.16 -4.60
N ASN A 434 18.72 -9.18 -3.69
CA ASN A 434 20.00 -8.80 -3.10
C ASN A 434 20.63 -9.90 -2.24
N ALA A 435 19.83 -10.74 -1.58
CA ALA A 435 20.34 -11.91 -0.88
C ALA A 435 21.00 -12.91 -1.85
N GLN A 436 20.41 -13.11 -3.03
CA GLN A 436 21.01 -13.93 -4.09
C GLN A 436 22.29 -13.28 -4.63
N GLY A 437 22.28 -11.97 -4.90
CA GLY A 437 23.48 -11.24 -5.34
C GLY A 437 24.64 -11.34 -4.36
N ILE A 438 24.38 -11.16 -3.05
CA ILE A 438 25.40 -11.33 -1.99
C ILE A 438 25.94 -12.77 -1.98
N ALA A 439 25.07 -13.77 -2.14
CA ALA A 439 25.46 -15.16 -2.19
C ALA A 439 26.36 -15.48 -3.40
N GLU A 440 26.04 -14.94 -4.58
CA GLU A 440 26.82 -15.12 -5.80
C GLU A 440 28.18 -14.41 -5.73
N MET A 441 28.21 -13.15 -5.27
CA MET A 441 29.42 -12.35 -5.15
C MET A 441 30.37 -12.85 -4.04
N SER A 442 29.83 -13.34 -2.92
CA SER A 442 30.65 -13.87 -1.82
C SER A 442 31.26 -15.24 -2.15
N GLY A 443 30.63 -16.03 -3.03
CA GLY A 443 31.03 -17.42 -3.31
C GLY A 443 30.86 -18.38 -2.13
N ASP A 444 30.28 -17.93 -1.02
CA ASP A 444 30.18 -18.65 0.26
C ASP A 444 28.90 -19.50 0.38
N VAL A 445 27.93 -19.28 -0.52
CA VAL A 445 26.65 -20.02 -0.54
C VAL A 445 26.64 -20.95 -1.73
N LYS A 446 26.60 -22.27 -1.49
CA LYS A 446 26.66 -23.30 -2.53
C LYS A 446 25.57 -24.36 -2.36
N GLY A 447 25.32 -25.12 -3.42
CA GLY A 447 24.43 -26.28 -3.38
C GLY A 447 22.98 -25.91 -3.08
N GLU A 448 22.44 -26.46 -1.99
CA GLU A 448 21.05 -26.27 -1.59
C GLU A 448 20.73 -24.81 -1.23
N GLY A 449 21.64 -24.11 -0.56
CA GLY A 449 21.44 -22.71 -0.18
C GLY A 449 21.27 -21.77 -1.38
N ALA A 450 22.03 -22.00 -2.46
CA ALA A 450 21.89 -21.24 -3.70
C ALA A 450 20.54 -21.50 -4.37
N LYS A 451 20.09 -22.76 -4.42
CA LYS A 451 18.77 -23.12 -4.96
C LYS A 451 17.62 -22.49 -4.17
N ILE A 452 17.75 -22.39 -2.85
CA ILE A 452 16.78 -21.68 -2.00
C ILE A 452 16.70 -20.23 -2.45
N LEU A 453 17.81 -19.52 -2.58
CA LEU A 453 17.83 -18.11 -2.98
C LEU A 453 17.24 -17.89 -4.37
N THR A 454 17.62 -18.70 -5.37
CA THR A 454 17.02 -18.63 -6.72
C THR A 454 15.51 -18.84 -6.69
N SER A 455 15.02 -19.76 -5.85
CA SER A 455 13.57 -19.97 -5.68
C SER A 455 12.89 -18.79 -5.00
N LEU A 456 13.56 -18.10 -4.06
CA LEU A 456 13.00 -16.94 -3.38
C LEU A 456 12.93 -15.73 -4.31
N ASP A 457 13.99 -15.47 -5.09
CA ASP A 457 14.00 -14.40 -6.08
C ASP A 457 12.93 -14.60 -7.16
N ALA A 458 12.75 -15.84 -7.66
CA ALA A 458 11.67 -16.15 -8.59
C ALA A 458 10.27 -15.80 -8.02
N VAL A 459 10.04 -16.08 -6.73
CA VAL A 459 8.80 -15.69 -6.04
C VAL A 459 8.72 -14.17 -5.87
N GLY A 460 9.84 -13.53 -5.53
CA GLY A 460 9.99 -12.08 -5.40
C GLY A 460 9.62 -11.31 -6.67
N ASN A 461 9.99 -11.83 -7.83
CA ASN A 461 9.63 -11.25 -9.12
C ASN A 461 8.12 -11.30 -9.37
N THR A 462 7.46 -12.41 -9.01
CA THR A 462 5.99 -12.53 -9.08
C THR A 462 5.29 -11.60 -8.10
N THR A 463 5.75 -11.51 -6.84
CA THR A 463 5.12 -10.63 -5.84
C THR A 463 5.24 -9.17 -6.22
N LYS A 464 6.39 -8.73 -6.72
CA LYS A 464 6.64 -7.38 -7.23
C LYS A 464 5.72 -6.99 -8.39
N ALA A 465 5.35 -7.95 -9.25
CA ALA A 465 4.39 -7.70 -10.31
C ALA A 465 2.97 -7.54 -9.75
N ILE A 466 2.57 -8.42 -8.82
CA ILE A 466 1.25 -8.38 -8.16
C ILE A 466 1.05 -7.04 -7.45
N THR A 467 2.03 -6.60 -6.68
CA THR A 467 1.96 -5.36 -5.89
C THR A 467 1.84 -4.13 -6.79
N LYS A 468 2.55 -4.11 -7.94
CA LYS A 468 2.37 -3.07 -8.97
C LYS A 468 0.96 -3.08 -9.57
N GLY A 469 0.40 -4.25 -9.85
CA GLY A 469 -0.99 -4.37 -10.32
C GLY A 469 -1.98 -3.80 -9.32
N ILE A 470 -1.77 -4.06 -8.02
CA ILE A 470 -2.62 -3.56 -6.94
C ILE A 470 -2.45 -2.04 -6.77
N ALA A 471 -1.24 -1.51 -6.85
CA ALA A 471 -0.98 -0.07 -6.83
C ALA A 471 -1.70 0.66 -7.96
N ILE A 472 -1.67 0.12 -9.19
CA ILE A 472 -2.41 0.66 -10.34
C ILE A 472 -3.91 0.69 -10.07
N ALA A 473 -4.49 -0.41 -9.57
CA ALA A 473 -5.91 -0.47 -9.28
C ALA A 473 -6.34 0.52 -8.19
N THR A 474 -5.52 0.66 -7.15
CA THR A 474 -5.74 1.64 -6.08
C THR A 474 -5.70 3.06 -6.64
N ALA A 475 -4.71 3.38 -7.47
CA ALA A 475 -4.60 4.67 -8.12
C ALA A 475 -5.79 4.97 -9.04
N VAL A 476 -6.31 3.99 -9.79
CA VAL A 476 -7.50 4.18 -10.63
C VAL A 476 -8.74 4.44 -9.77
N LEU A 477 -8.96 3.69 -8.69
CA LEU A 477 -10.08 3.93 -7.76
C LEU A 477 -9.99 5.30 -7.11
N ALA A 478 -8.80 5.66 -6.60
CA ALA A 478 -8.55 6.95 -5.96
C ALA A 478 -8.71 8.11 -6.94
N ALA A 479 -8.14 8.02 -8.14
CA ALA A 479 -8.28 9.03 -9.18
C ALA A 479 -9.75 9.20 -9.60
N THR A 480 -10.49 8.10 -9.81
CA THR A 480 -11.92 8.16 -10.16
C THR A 480 -12.73 8.87 -9.07
N ALA A 481 -12.46 8.56 -7.80
CA ALA A 481 -13.10 9.20 -6.67
C ALA A 481 -12.74 10.69 -6.56
N LEU A 482 -11.45 11.04 -6.68
CA LEU A 482 -10.99 12.43 -6.63
C LEU A 482 -11.52 13.28 -7.78
N PHE A 483 -11.59 12.74 -9.00
CA PHE A 483 -12.19 13.44 -10.13
C PHE A 483 -13.65 13.80 -9.88
N GLY A 484 -14.37 12.99 -9.11
CA GLY A 484 -15.73 13.28 -8.70
C GLY A 484 -15.84 14.21 -7.49
N ALA A 485 -14.77 14.33 -6.69
CA ALA A 485 -14.70 15.20 -5.53
C ALA A 485 -14.35 16.67 -5.89
N PHE A 486 -13.63 16.88 -6.99
CA PHE A 486 -13.23 18.20 -7.50
C PHE A 486 -14.18 18.73 -8.58
#